data_AF-A0A9X8QM73-F1
#
_entry.id   AF-A0A9X8QM73-F1
#
_cell.length_a   1.000
_cell.length_b   1.000
_cell.length_c   1.000
_cell.angle_alpha   90.00
_cell.angle_beta   90.00
_cell.angle_gamma   90.00
#
_symmetry.space_group_name_H-M   'P 1'
#
loop_
_entity.id
_entity.type
_entity.pdbx_description
1 polymer ?
#
loop_
_entity_poly.entity_id
_entity_poly.type
_entity_poly.pdbx_seq_one_letter_code
_entity_poly.pdbx_strand_id
1 'polypeptide(L)' 'MSKKIKPCHCGYEGALMGMQHKEGYLSLMCPECRRTVKAFTPQGLTDMWNAKPEVKS' A
#
# COMPACT_ATOMS: atom_id res chain seq x y z
N MET A 1 -7.74 -13.18 11.80
CA MET A 1 -6.32 -13.05 11.38
C MET A 1 -6.11 -11.62 10.87
N SER A 2 -5.31 -10.81 11.55
CA SER A 2 -5.00 -9.44 11.10
C SER A 2 -4.16 -9.52 9.82
N LYS A 3 -4.71 -9.11 8.67
CA LYS A 3 -3.96 -8.99 7.41
C LYS A 3 -2.82 -7.98 7.65
N LYS A 4 -1.59 -8.48 7.81
CA LYS A 4 -0.39 -7.63 7.91
C LYS A 4 -0.01 -7.17 6.50
N ILE A 5 0.46 -5.93 6.40
CA ILE A 5 1.03 -5.41 5.17
C ILE A 5 2.33 -6.17 4.89
N LYS A 6 2.45 -6.78 3.71
CA LYS A 6 3.69 -7.44 3.29
C LYS A 6 4.76 -6.41 2.94
N PRO A 7 6.05 -6.78 2.92
CA PRO A 7 7.07 -5.96 2.30
C PRO A 7 6.68 -5.51 0.90
N CYS A 8 7.20 -4.37 0.49
CA CYS A 8 7.02 -3.92 -0.88
C CYS A 8 7.65 -4.93 -1.85
N HIS A 9 7.12 -4.99 -3.07
CA HIS A 9 7.61 -5.88 -4.12
C HIS A 9 9.06 -5.58 -4.54
N CYS A 10 9.58 -4.39 -4.22
CA CYS A 10 10.98 -4.05 -4.42
C CYS A 10 11.92 -4.56 -3.32
N GLY A 11 11.41 -5.27 -2.31
CA GLY A 11 12.18 -5.74 -1.16
C GLY A 11 12.24 -4.77 0.03
N TYR A 12 11.53 -3.64 -0.02
CA TYR A 12 11.49 -2.70 1.10
C TYR A 12 10.61 -3.24 2.25
N GLU A 13 11.23 -3.53 3.39
CA GLU A 13 10.61 -4.04 4.63
C GLU A 13 10.38 -2.94 5.69
N GLY A 14 10.81 -1.71 5.43
CA GLY A 14 10.71 -0.60 6.39
C GLY A 14 9.28 -0.10 6.60
N ALA A 15 9.14 0.86 7.53
CA ALA A 15 7.85 1.52 7.76
C ALA A 15 7.39 2.19 6.46
N LEU A 16 6.21 1.77 5.97
CA LEU A 16 5.58 2.40 4.83
C LEU A 16 4.97 3.73 5.27
N MET A 17 5.11 4.75 4.43
CA MET A 17 4.51 6.04 4.72
C MET A 17 3.00 5.95 4.45
N GLY A 18 2.22 5.93 5.54
CA GLY A 18 0.77 6.05 5.48
C GLY A 18 0.35 7.51 5.50
N MET A 19 -0.27 8.00 4.44
CA MET A 19 -0.89 9.33 4.42
C MET A 19 -2.41 9.16 4.49
N GLN A 20 -3.02 9.66 5.57
CA GLN A 20 -4.46 9.80 5.65
C GLN A 20 -4.85 11.08 4.94
N HIS A 21 -5.57 10.95 3.82
CA HIS A 21 -6.01 12.11 3.05
C HIS A 21 -7.32 12.65 3.63
N LYS A 22 -7.51 13.98 3.57
CA LYS A 22 -8.72 14.66 4.06
C LYS A 22 -10.01 14.18 3.39
N GLU A 23 -9.89 13.57 2.20
CA GLU A 23 -10.98 12.95 1.43
C GLU A 23 -11.44 11.57 1.93
N GLY A 24 -10.97 11.12 3.10
CA GLY A 24 -11.45 9.88 3.73
C GLY A 24 -10.88 8.59 3.13
N TYR A 25 -9.80 8.69 2.36
CA TYR A 25 -9.01 7.54 1.91
C TYR A 25 -7.63 7.51 2.56
N LEU A 26 -7.09 6.30 2.62
CA LEU A 26 -5.74 6.00 3.05
C LEU A 26 -4.89 5.77 1.81
N SER A 27 -3.62 6.16 1.88
CA SER A 27 -2.63 5.80 0.87
C SER A 27 -1.38 5.21 1.55
N LEU A 28 -0.72 4.29 0.85
CA LEU A 28 0.61 3.77 1.21
C LEU A 28 1.55 4.01 0.05
N MET A 29 2.72 4.55 0.35
CA MET A 29 3.80 4.76 -0.62
C MET A 29 5.07 4.03 -0.17
N CYS A 30 5.70 3.31 -1.11
CA CYS A 30 7.06 2.80 -0.93
C CYS A 30 8.07 3.93 -1.23
N PRO A 31 9.02 4.24 -0.33
CA PRO A 31 10.06 5.22 -0.62
C PRO A 31 11.04 4.74 -1.71
N GLU A 32 11.32 3.43 -1.77
CA GLU A 32 12.26 2.84 -2.74
C GLU A 32 11.74 2.85 -4.17
N CYS A 33 10.63 2.13 -4.44
CA CYS A 33 10.10 1.99 -5.79
C CYS A 33 9.02 3.01 -6.15
N ARG A 34 8.69 3.93 -5.23
CA ARG A 34 7.58 4.91 -5.38
C ARG A 34 6.21 4.29 -5.68
N ARG A 35 6.06 2.98 -5.49
CA ARG A 35 4.77 2.31 -5.61
C ARG A 35 3.80 2.92 -4.61
N THR A 36 2.65 3.36 -5.12
CA THR A 36 1.60 3.97 -4.31
C THR A 36 0.31 3.20 -4.50
N VAL A 37 -0.38 2.88 -3.40
CA VAL A 37 -1.74 2.31 -3.42
C VAL A 37 -2.65 3.18 -2.57
N LYS A 38 -3.94 3.19 -2.90
CA LYS A 38 -4.95 3.99 -2.22
C LYS A 38 -6.19 3.15 -1.96
N ALA A 39 -6.81 3.31 -0.81
CA ALA A 39 -8.05 2.63 -0.46
C ALA A 39 -8.82 3.38 0.63
N PHE A 40 -10.12 3.19 0.67
CA PHE A 40 -10.99 3.82 1.68
C PHE A 40 -10.99 3.10 3.03
N THR A 41 -10.42 1.90 3.11
CA THR A 41 -10.33 1.11 4.34
C THR A 41 -8.92 0.57 4.53
N PRO A 42 -8.44 0.38 5.77
CA PRO A 42 -7.11 -0.18 6.03
C PRO A 42 -6.97 -1.62 5.51
N GLN A 43 -8.06 -2.38 5.47
CA GLN A 43 -8.11 -3.71 4.86
C GLN A 43 -7.98 -3.64 3.34
N GLY A 44 -8.73 -2.77 2.67
CA GLY A 44 -8.57 -2.54 1.23
C GLY A 44 -7.18 -2.04 0.87
N LEU A 45 -6.57 -1.22 1.75
CA LEU A 45 -5.23 -0.70 1.56
C LEU A 45 -4.19 -1.82 1.61
N THR A 46 -4.32 -2.71 2.60
CA THR A 46 -3.48 -3.90 2.72
C THR A 46 -3.68 -4.85 1.56
N ASP A 47 -4.92 -5.01 1.10
CA ASP A 47 -5.24 -5.89 -0.03
C ASP A 47 -4.63 -5.36 -1.33
N MET A 48 -4.81 -4.08 -1.64
CA MET A 48 -4.19 -3.43 -2.81
C MET A 48 -2.66 -3.41 -2.74
N TRP A 49 -2.10 -3.26 -1.53
CA TRP A 49 -0.65 -3.33 -1.34
C TRP A 49 -0.10 -4.72 -1.63
N ASN A 50 -0.76 -5.75 -1.08
CA ASN A 50 -0.36 -7.15 -1.22
C ASN A 50 -0.72 -7.74 -2.58
N ALA A 51 -1.66 -7.13 -3.31
CA ALA A 51 -1.99 -7.49 -4.68
C ALA A 51 -0.78 -7.25 -5.58
N LYS A 52 -0.61 -8.06 -6.63
CA LYS A 52 0.40 -7.78 -7.65
C LYS A 52 0.07 -6.42 -8.28
N PRO A 53 1.06 -5.55 -8.54
CA PRO A 53 0.80 -4.33 -9.27
C PRO A 53 0.21 -4.74 -10.61
N GLU A 54 -1.00 -4.29 -10.93
CA GLU A 54 -1.59 -4.55 -12.23
C GLU A 54 -0.67 -3.92 -13.27
N VAL A 55 0.02 -4.76 -14.04
CA VAL A 55 0.65 -4.35 -15.28
C VAL A 55 -0.53 -3.99 -16.17
N LYS A 56 -0.84 -2.70 -16.31
CA LYS A 56 -1.68 -2.24 -17.42
C LYS A 56 -0.92 -2.59 -18.70
N SER A 57 -1.26 -3.73 -19.30
CA SER A 57 -0.94 -4.08 -20.68
C SER A 57 -1.70 -3.18 -21.65
#